data_AF-A0A838NUA8-F1
#
_entry.id   AF-A0A838NUA8-F1
#
_cell.length_a   1.000
_cell.length_b   1.000
_cell.length_c   1.000
_cell.angle_alpha   90.00
_cell.angle_beta   90.00
_cell.angle_gamma   90.00
#
_symmetry.space_group_name_H-M   'P 1'
#
loop_
_entity.id
_entity.type
_entity.pdbx_description
1 polymer ?
#
loop_
_entity_poly.entity_id
_entity_poly.type
_entity_poly.pdbx_seq_one_letter_code
_entity_poly.pdbx_strand_id
1 'polypeptide(L)'
;MAGTTLSKCIQSQCASENRYKAEPDPEYPWKYMIHDGVYYYWRGFFKPPDLQVTADVQRVLARGDLRAVVGHFWFGFHRYVSGPSTYATMLRDPVERIVSLYAHLVEHEFPQPLPYHGMSLHEFVTNPPFREVDNDQTRRVAGEEPQLGRCTTAMLKRAKQNLRQHFSVVGVTERFDETLMLLKQTFGWTKSLSYYPTNQSGIRPTTSSLPPETLDAVRERNELDLKLYCFAQELLGEAIAKQDEAFHDELAAFQTSQRGLYAKWAKRIAEHAQS
;
A
#
# COMPACT_ATOMS: atom_id res chain seq x y z
N MET A 1 -3.38 4.91 -4.84
CA MET A 1 -2.50 4.18 -3.89
C MET A 1 -3.13 4.17 -2.50
N ALA A 2 -3.53 3.02 -1.97
CA ALA A 2 -4.03 2.89 -0.59
C ALA A 2 -2.92 3.04 0.47
N GLY A 3 -1.66 2.96 0.05
CA GLY A 3 -0.50 3.07 0.94
C GLY A 3 -0.43 4.38 1.72
N THR A 4 -0.94 5.50 1.19
CA THR A 4 -0.89 6.81 1.87
C THR A 4 -1.80 6.86 3.10
N THR A 5 -3.04 6.35 2.99
CA THR A 5 -3.98 6.33 4.12
C THR A 5 -3.47 5.42 5.24
N LEU A 6 -3.08 4.18 4.89
CA LEU A 6 -2.56 3.23 5.87
C LEU A 6 -1.28 3.75 6.55
N SER A 7 -0.36 4.37 5.79
CA SER A 7 0.87 4.95 6.34
C SER A 7 0.55 6.04 7.37
N LYS A 8 -0.46 6.89 7.12
CA LYS A 8 -0.91 7.92 8.08
C LYS A 8 -1.48 7.29 9.36
N CYS A 9 -2.26 6.21 9.24
CA CYS A 9 -2.75 5.48 10.41
C CYS A 9 -1.59 4.88 11.23
N ILE A 10 -0.63 4.21 10.58
CA ILE A 10 0.56 3.65 11.23
C ILE A 10 1.36 4.75 11.92
N GLN A 11 1.63 5.86 11.24
CA GLN A 11 2.33 7.01 11.83
C GLN A 11 1.60 7.54 13.07
N SER A 12 0.28 7.73 12.98
CA SER A 12 -0.52 8.19 14.12
C SER A 12 -0.40 7.25 15.33
N GLN A 13 -0.45 5.94 15.10
CA GLN A 13 -0.43 4.92 16.16
C GLN A 13 0.97 4.69 16.74
N CYS A 14 1.99 4.70 15.89
CA CYS A 14 3.37 4.50 16.29
C CYS A 14 4.05 5.79 16.77
N ALA A 15 3.44 6.96 16.60
CA ALA A 15 4.01 8.21 17.09
C ALA A 15 4.22 8.19 18.61
N SER A 16 5.46 8.33 19.08
CA SER A 16 5.81 8.61 20.48
C SER A 16 5.51 10.06 20.86
N GLU A 17 5.35 10.33 22.16
CA GLU A 17 5.26 11.70 22.67
C GLU A 17 6.59 12.47 22.51
N ASN A 18 7.71 11.74 22.46
CA ASN A 18 9.03 12.29 22.20
C ASN A 18 9.28 12.41 20.68
N ARG A 19 9.55 13.63 20.22
CA ARG A 19 9.96 13.94 18.84
C ARG A 19 11.46 13.70 18.69
N TYR A 20 11.87 12.64 18.01
CA TYR A 20 13.28 12.43 17.68
C TYR A 20 13.52 12.80 16.21
N LYS A 21 14.56 13.60 15.95
CA LYS A 21 15.07 13.89 14.60
C LYS A 21 16.25 12.95 14.34
N ALA A 22 16.06 11.94 13.49
CA ALA A 22 17.21 11.26 12.88
C ALA A 22 17.95 12.29 12.02
N GLU A 23 19.28 12.31 12.12
CA GLU A 23 20.15 13.34 11.53
C GLU A 23 19.81 13.61 10.05
N PRO A 24 19.66 14.89 9.64
CA PRO A 24 19.36 15.22 8.25
C PRO A 24 20.57 14.95 7.36
N ASP A 25 20.34 14.32 6.21
CA ASP A 25 21.25 14.38 5.08
C ASP A 25 21.35 15.85 4.60
N PRO A 26 22.56 16.43 4.48
CA PRO A 26 22.73 17.84 4.17
C PRO A 26 22.26 18.24 2.76
N GLU A 27 22.16 17.29 1.83
CA GLU A 27 21.66 17.51 0.47
C GLU A 27 20.13 17.27 0.40
N TYR A 28 19.61 16.38 1.25
CA TYR A 28 18.19 16.03 1.27
C TYR A 28 17.66 15.66 2.67
N PRO A 29 17.32 16.66 3.50
CA PRO A 29 17.04 16.50 4.93
C PRO A 29 15.95 15.48 5.28
N TRP A 30 15.01 15.22 4.36
CA TRP A 30 13.89 14.30 4.54
C TRP A 30 14.15 12.85 4.11
N LYS A 31 15.26 12.56 3.40
CA LYS A 31 15.44 11.26 2.71
C LYS A 31 15.67 10.05 3.64
N TYR A 32 16.06 10.28 4.90
CA TYR A 32 16.33 9.22 5.90
C TYR A 32 15.65 9.48 7.25
N MET A 33 14.64 10.34 7.28
CA MET A 33 13.97 10.68 8.53
C MET A 33 13.19 9.48 9.08
N ILE A 34 13.55 9.06 10.30
CA ILE A 34 12.65 8.30 11.16
C ILE A 34 11.78 9.31 11.88
N HIS A 35 10.46 9.22 11.67
CA HIS A 35 9.47 9.99 12.40
C HIS A 35 8.90 9.09 13.48
N ASP A 36 9.27 9.34 14.73
CA ASP A 36 8.70 8.67 15.90
C ASP A 36 8.81 7.12 15.85
N GLY A 37 9.98 6.62 15.46
CA GLY A 37 10.24 5.19 15.25
C GLY A 37 9.69 4.62 13.95
N VAL A 38 9.05 5.43 13.09
CA VAL A 38 8.54 5.01 11.79
C VAL A 38 9.44 5.52 10.66
N TYR A 39 9.96 4.60 9.85
CA TYR A 39 10.72 4.93 8.66
C TYR A 39 9.88 4.76 7.39
N TYR A 40 9.84 5.79 6.53
CA TYR A 40 9.21 5.70 5.21
C TYR A 40 10.24 5.38 4.11
N TYR A 41 10.18 4.17 3.57
CA TYR A 41 11.02 3.74 2.46
C TYR A 41 10.40 4.15 1.12
N TRP A 42 10.91 5.25 0.57
CA TRP A 42 10.41 5.87 -0.66
C TRP A 42 11.00 5.28 -1.95
N ARG A 43 12.20 4.69 -1.91
CA ARG A 43 12.98 4.27 -3.09
C ARG A 43 12.36 3.11 -3.89
N GLY A 44 11.25 2.57 -3.44
CA GLY A 44 10.68 1.34 -3.99
C GLY A 44 9.61 1.52 -5.07
N PHE A 45 9.34 2.76 -5.47
CA PHE A 45 8.42 3.14 -6.54
C PHE A 45 9.23 3.64 -7.74
N PHE A 46 8.97 3.13 -8.94
CA PHE A 46 9.79 3.35 -10.15
C PHE A 46 11.27 3.05 -9.94
N LYS A 47 11.52 1.89 -9.33
CA LYS A 47 12.88 1.47 -8.99
C LYS A 47 13.60 0.81 -10.17
N PRO A 48 14.92 0.99 -10.28
CA PRO A 48 15.72 0.24 -11.23
C PRO A 48 15.73 -1.27 -10.86
N PRO A 49 15.93 -2.19 -11.82
CA PRO A 49 15.94 -3.64 -11.59
C PRO A 49 16.92 -4.14 -10.54
N ASP A 50 18.00 -3.43 -10.34
CA ASP A 50 19.12 -3.77 -9.48
C ASP A 50 19.11 -3.01 -8.14
N LEU A 51 18.04 -2.28 -7.81
CA LEU A 51 17.96 -1.47 -6.59
C LEU A 51 18.35 -2.30 -5.36
N GLN A 52 19.51 -1.98 -4.80
CA GLN A 52 19.97 -2.49 -3.52
C GLN A 52 19.53 -1.59 -2.38
N VAL A 53 19.29 -2.18 -1.21
CA VAL A 53 19.11 -1.43 0.03
C VAL A 53 20.48 -0.86 0.41
N THR A 54 20.64 0.47 0.29
CA THR A 54 21.93 1.14 0.51
C THR A 54 22.36 1.05 1.97
N ALA A 55 23.68 1.20 2.23
CA ALA A 55 24.23 1.16 3.59
C ALA A 55 23.55 2.16 4.54
N ASP A 56 23.18 3.36 4.05
CA ASP A 56 22.46 4.35 4.85
C ASP A 56 21.08 3.86 5.29
N VAL A 57 20.34 3.24 4.37
CA VAL A 57 19.03 2.65 4.69
C VAL A 57 19.22 1.49 5.66
N GLN A 58 20.23 0.64 5.47
CA GLN A 58 20.53 -0.44 6.41
C GLN A 58 20.85 0.09 7.81
N ARG A 59 21.59 1.19 7.94
CA ARG A 59 21.85 1.84 9.23
C ARG A 59 20.57 2.31 9.91
N VAL A 60 19.64 2.90 9.15
CA VAL A 60 18.32 3.29 9.66
C VAL A 60 17.51 2.07 10.10
N LEU A 61 17.48 1.01 9.30
CA LEU A 61 16.74 -0.23 9.58
C LEU A 61 17.31 -0.99 10.79
N ALA A 62 18.60 -0.85 11.07
CA ALA A 62 19.27 -1.51 12.18
C ALA A 62 19.08 -0.81 13.54
N ARG A 63 18.40 0.34 13.59
CA ARG A 63 18.22 1.08 14.85
C ARG A 63 17.26 0.36 15.80
N GLY A 64 17.62 0.32 17.09
CA GLY A 64 16.81 -0.32 18.13
C GLY A 64 15.53 0.42 18.50
N ASP A 65 15.37 1.68 18.08
CA ASP A 65 14.16 2.48 18.26
C ASP A 65 13.21 2.43 17.04
N LEU A 66 13.53 1.62 16.03
CA LEU A 66 12.66 1.41 14.88
C LEU A 66 11.45 0.55 15.27
N ARG A 67 10.26 1.14 15.12
CA ARG A 67 8.96 0.51 15.42
C ARG A 67 8.25 0.00 14.17
N ALA A 68 8.39 0.70 13.05
CA ALA A 68 7.74 0.32 11.80
C ALA A 68 8.50 0.84 10.57
N VAL A 69 8.39 0.10 9.48
CA VAL A 69 8.81 0.54 8.15
C VAL A 69 7.58 0.53 7.25
N VAL A 70 7.34 1.65 6.57
CA VAL A 70 6.22 1.85 5.64
C VAL A 70 6.74 2.29 4.28
N GLY A 71 6.02 2.02 3.22
CA GLY A 71 6.40 2.43 1.87
C GLY A 71 6.50 1.28 0.88
N HIS A 72 7.26 1.47 -0.19
CA HIS A 72 7.20 0.63 -1.39
C HIS A 72 8.26 -0.48 -1.43
N PHE A 73 8.49 -1.19 -0.33
CA PHE A 73 9.47 -2.28 -0.31
C PHE A 73 8.86 -3.65 -0.69
N TRP A 74 9.72 -4.66 -0.81
CA TRP A 74 9.36 -6.04 -1.12
C TRP A 74 9.60 -6.93 0.11
N PHE A 75 8.98 -8.11 0.10
CA PHE A 75 9.23 -9.13 1.11
C PHE A 75 10.73 -9.48 1.19
N GLY A 76 11.25 -9.62 2.40
CA GLY A 76 12.69 -9.80 2.65
C GLY A 76 13.38 -8.58 3.26
N PHE A 77 12.72 -7.42 3.31
CA PHE A 77 13.23 -6.22 3.97
C PHE A 77 13.62 -6.42 5.45
N HIS A 78 12.99 -7.37 6.15
CA HIS A 78 13.29 -7.74 7.53
C HIS A 78 14.73 -8.21 7.74
N ARG A 79 15.42 -8.67 6.68
CA ARG A 79 16.84 -9.09 6.75
C ARG A 79 17.79 -7.96 7.14
N TYR A 80 17.35 -6.71 6.99
CA TYR A 80 18.11 -5.52 7.38
C TYR A 80 17.62 -4.89 8.69
N VAL A 81 16.53 -5.40 9.27
CA VAL A 81 15.95 -4.87 10.50
C VAL A 81 16.59 -5.58 11.69
N SER A 82 17.00 -4.81 12.69
CA SER A 82 17.50 -5.37 13.94
C SER A 82 16.34 -5.91 14.78
N GLY A 83 16.30 -7.22 15.02
CA GLY A 83 15.36 -7.88 15.93
C GLY A 83 14.18 -8.57 15.25
N PRO A 84 13.30 -9.20 16.05
CA PRO A 84 12.11 -9.86 15.54
C PRO A 84 11.19 -8.87 14.84
N SER A 85 10.70 -9.22 13.66
CA SER A 85 9.79 -8.40 12.89
C SER A 85 8.73 -9.27 12.22
N THR A 86 7.60 -8.64 11.89
CA THR A 86 6.52 -9.24 11.14
C THR A 86 6.08 -8.28 10.05
N TYR A 87 5.28 -8.78 9.11
CA TYR A 87 4.73 -7.98 8.02
C TYR A 87 3.24 -7.73 8.22
N ALA A 88 2.78 -6.62 7.66
CA ALA A 88 1.38 -6.36 7.39
C ALA A 88 1.24 -5.77 5.99
N THR A 89 0.16 -6.12 5.27
CA THR A 89 -0.09 -5.58 3.94
C THR A 89 -1.57 -5.48 3.62
N MET A 90 -1.87 -4.64 2.63
CA MET A 90 -3.17 -4.52 2.01
C MET A 90 -3.01 -4.67 0.50
N LEU A 91 -3.62 -5.71 -0.06
CA LEU A 91 -3.71 -5.85 -1.51
C LEU A 91 -4.93 -5.11 -2.04
N ARG A 92 -4.92 -4.80 -3.33
CA ARG A 92 -6.03 -4.15 -4.02
C ARG A 92 -6.45 -4.98 -5.20
N ASP A 93 -7.73 -4.90 -5.57
CA ASP A 93 -8.19 -5.45 -6.84
C ASP A 93 -7.23 -4.97 -7.96
N PRO A 94 -6.63 -5.88 -8.75
CA PRO A 94 -5.59 -5.51 -9.70
C PRO A 94 -6.07 -4.55 -10.78
N VAL A 95 -7.34 -4.60 -11.17
CA VAL A 95 -7.92 -3.67 -12.16
C VAL A 95 -8.03 -2.28 -11.54
N GLU A 96 -8.66 -2.19 -10.35
CA GLU A 96 -8.78 -0.94 -9.60
C GLU A 96 -7.41 -0.34 -9.28
N ARG A 97 -6.41 -1.18 -8.98
CA ARG A 97 -5.02 -0.79 -8.73
C ARG A 97 -4.40 -0.14 -9.97
N ILE A 98 -4.51 -0.77 -11.15
CA ILE A 98 -3.95 -0.24 -12.39
C ILE A 98 -4.61 1.08 -12.79
N VAL A 99 -5.94 1.17 -12.72
CA VAL A 99 -6.67 2.42 -13.00
C VAL A 99 -6.23 3.53 -12.03
N SER A 100 -6.05 3.20 -10.75
CA SER A 100 -5.56 4.15 -9.75
C SER A 100 -4.11 4.56 -9.98
N LEU A 101 -3.26 3.65 -10.46
CA LEU A 101 -1.87 3.95 -10.79
C LEU A 101 -1.81 4.90 -11.98
N TYR A 102 -2.51 4.57 -13.07
CA TYR A 102 -2.60 5.41 -14.26
C TYR A 102 -3.11 6.83 -13.92
N ALA A 103 -4.24 6.94 -13.21
CA ALA A 103 -4.78 8.24 -12.83
C ALA A 103 -3.81 9.06 -11.96
N HIS A 104 -3.14 8.42 -11.01
CA HIS A 104 -2.13 9.09 -10.17
C HIS A 104 -1.00 9.67 -11.01
N LEU A 105 -0.55 8.93 -12.04
CA LEU A 105 0.57 9.34 -12.87
C LEU A 105 0.23 10.40 -13.91
N VAL A 106 -1.02 10.42 -14.38
CA VAL A 106 -1.52 11.47 -15.27
C VAL A 106 -1.75 12.76 -14.49
N GLU A 107 -2.25 12.68 -13.25
CA GLU A 107 -2.55 13.85 -12.41
C GLU A 107 -1.29 14.52 -11.84
N HIS A 108 -0.22 13.75 -11.58
CA HIS A 108 1.01 14.29 -11.00
C HIS A 108 2.01 14.61 -12.11
N GLU A 109 2.30 15.90 -12.32
CA GLU A 109 3.42 16.32 -13.15
C GLU A 109 4.74 15.93 -12.45
N PHE A 110 5.51 15.05 -13.10
CA PHE A 110 6.86 14.78 -12.66
C PHE A 110 7.83 15.74 -13.37
N PRO A 111 8.93 16.17 -12.72
CA PRO A 111 9.85 17.16 -13.29
C PRO A 111 10.53 16.77 -14.60
N GLN A 112 10.42 15.50 -14.99
CA GLN A 112 11.00 14.95 -16.22
C GLN A 112 9.88 14.34 -17.07
N PRO A 113 9.94 14.45 -18.42
CA PRO A 113 8.98 13.81 -19.29
C PRO A 113 9.07 12.29 -19.08
N LEU A 114 8.04 11.73 -18.46
CA LEU A 114 7.97 10.29 -18.22
C LEU A 114 7.43 9.58 -19.47
N PRO A 115 7.86 8.33 -19.72
CA PRO A 115 7.59 7.61 -20.97
C PRO A 115 6.11 7.31 -21.25
N TYR A 116 5.20 7.69 -20.34
CA TYR A 116 3.76 7.49 -20.44
C TYR A 116 2.95 8.75 -20.77
N HIS A 117 3.61 9.90 -20.95
CA HIS A 117 2.92 11.15 -21.24
C HIS A 117 2.10 11.04 -22.55
N GLY A 118 0.81 11.33 -22.48
CA GLY A 118 -0.11 11.22 -23.62
C GLY A 118 -0.62 9.80 -23.94
N MET A 119 -0.18 8.77 -23.22
CA MET A 119 -0.73 7.42 -23.40
C MET A 119 -2.16 7.35 -22.87
N SER A 120 -3.04 6.66 -23.59
CA SER A 120 -4.30 6.15 -23.05
C SER A 120 -4.06 5.05 -22.02
N LEU A 121 -5.07 4.74 -21.20
CA LEU A 121 -5.01 3.60 -20.27
C LEU A 121 -4.76 2.27 -21.02
N HIS A 122 -5.33 2.11 -22.22
CA HIS A 122 -5.14 0.91 -23.04
C HIS A 122 -3.67 0.76 -23.48
N GLU A 123 -3.06 1.83 -23.99
CA GLU A 123 -1.64 1.85 -24.35
C GLU A 123 -0.74 1.64 -23.14
N PHE A 124 -1.11 2.23 -21.99
CA PHE A 124 -0.37 2.09 -20.74
C PHE A 124 -0.26 0.64 -20.26
N VAL A 125 -1.28 -0.20 -20.50
CA VAL A 125 -1.26 -1.61 -20.08
C VAL A 125 -0.72 -2.56 -21.12
N THR A 126 -0.89 -2.24 -22.41
CA THR A 126 -0.39 -3.06 -23.52
C THR A 126 1.09 -2.80 -23.80
N ASN A 127 1.55 -1.58 -23.58
CA ASN A 127 2.95 -1.14 -23.73
C ASN A 127 3.48 -0.58 -22.41
N PRO A 128 3.61 -1.40 -21.36
CA PRO A 128 3.83 -0.89 -20.01
C PRO A 128 5.20 -0.21 -19.86
N PRO A 129 5.22 1.06 -19.41
CA PRO A 129 6.44 1.85 -19.27
C PRO A 129 7.36 1.38 -18.12
N PHE A 130 6.81 0.65 -17.15
CA PHE A 130 7.51 0.18 -15.96
C PHE A 130 6.85 -1.08 -15.39
N ARG A 131 7.53 -1.73 -14.45
CA ARG A 131 7.15 -3.07 -13.94
C ARG A 131 5.91 -3.05 -13.04
N GLU A 132 5.59 -1.91 -12.44
CA GLU A 132 4.43 -1.74 -11.56
C GLU A 132 3.08 -1.98 -12.29
N VAL A 133 3.06 -2.02 -13.63
CA VAL A 133 1.88 -2.34 -14.44
C VAL A 133 1.63 -3.85 -14.57
N ASP A 134 2.62 -4.69 -14.24
CA ASP A 134 2.63 -6.14 -14.48
C ASP A 134 2.88 -6.93 -13.19
N ASN A 135 1.82 -7.48 -12.62
CA ASN A 135 1.87 -8.41 -11.47
C ASN A 135 2.71 -7.88 -10.28
N ASP A 136 2.63 -6.58 -10.02
CA ASP A 136 3.44 -5.87 -9.02
C ASP A 136 3.20 -6.38 -7.60
N GLN A 137 1.95 -6.71 -7.25
CA GLN A 137 1.64 -7.21 -5.91
C GLN A 137 2.30 -8.57 -5.68
N THR A 138 2.26 -9.44 -6.69
CA THR A 138 2.91 -10.76 -6.67
C THR A 138 4.41 -10.64 -6.53
N ARG A 139 5.05 -9.77 -7.32
CA ARG A 139 6.50 -9.51 -7.25
C ARG A 139 6.92 -9.07 -5.85
N ARG A 140 6.25 -8.05 -5.32
CA ARG A 140 6.56 -7.48 -4.01
C ARG A 140 6.38 -8.48 -2.88
N VAL A 141 5.28 -9.23 -2.89
CA VAL A 141 4.98 -10.20 -1.83
C VAL A 141 5.85 -11.45 -1.93
N ALA A 142 6.22 -11.87 -3.15
CA ALA A 142 7.20 -12.95 -3.34
C ALA A 142 8.60 -12.54 -2.86
N GLY A 143 8.93 -11.25 -2.93
CA GLY A 143 10.28 -10.74 -2.66
C GLY A 143 11.20 -10.83 -3.88
N GLU A 144 10.62 -10.93 -5.07
CA GLU A 144 11.34 -11.20 -6.33
C GLU A 144 10.94 -10.15 -7.39
N GLU A 145 11.92 -9.59 -8.08
CA GLU A 145 11.74 -8.42 -8.95
C GLU A 145 12.27 -8.69 -10.38
N PRO A 146 11.77 -9.70 -11.10
CA PRO A 146 12.28 -10.00 -12.43
C PRO A 146 11.95 -8.88 -13.43
N GLN A 147 12.42 -9.01 -14.67
CA GLN A 147 12.05 -8.06 -15.72
C GLN A 147 10.53 -8.05 -16.00
N LEU A 148 10.05 -7.03 -16.68
CA LEU A 148 8.68 -6.92 -17.16
C LEU A 148 8.29 -8.17 -17.98
N GLY A 149 7.09 -8.71 -17.76
CA GLY A 149 6.57 -9.91 -18.41
C GLY A 149 7.21 -11.22 -17.93
N ARG A 150 8.05 -11.19 -16.90
CA ARG A 150 8.76 -12.38 -16.36
C ARG A 150 8.26 -12.83 -14.99
N CYS A 151 7.11 -12.34 -14.52
CA CYS A 151 6.47 -12.87 -13.32
C CYS A 151 5.98 -14.30 -13.58
N THR A 152 6.14 -15.22 -12.63
CA THR A 152 5.86 -16.65 -12.83
C THR A 152 4.87 -17.20 -11.81
N THR A 153 4.26 -18.34 -12.13
CA THR A 153 3.39 -19.08 -11.19
C THR A 153 4.15 -19.57 -9.95
N ALA A 154 5.46 -19.82 -10.06
CA ALA A 154 6.30 -20.14 -8.91
C ALA A 154 6.41 -18.95 -7.94
N MET A 155 6.52 -17.73 -8.46
CA MET A 155 6.47 -16.50 -7.64
C MET A 155 5.10 -16.32 -6.99
N LEU A 156 4.00 -16.60 -7.70
CA LEU A 156 2.66 -16.60 -7.08
C LEU A 156 2.58 -17.58 -5.91
N LYS A 157 3.09 -18.81 -6.08
CA LYS A 157 3.14 -19.80 -4.99
C LYS A 157 3.96 -19.28 -3.81
N ARG A 158 5.12 -18.67 -4.07
CA ARG A 158 5.96 -18.05 -3.04
C ARG A 158 5.23 -16.90 -2.33
N ALA A 159 4.58 -16.02 -3.08
CA ALA A 159 3.81 -14.92 -2.52
C ALA A 159 2.70 -15.41 -1.58
N LYS A 160 1.92 -16.42 -1.99
CA LYS A 160 0.89 -17.04 -1.15
C LYS A 160 1.48 -17.66 0.13
N GLN A 161 2.62 -18.34 0.03
CA GLN A 161 3.34 -18.87 1.19
C GLN A 161 3.78 -17.75 2.13
N ASN A 162 4.37 -16.68 1.59
CA ASN A 162 4.83 -15.55 2.38
C ASN A 162 3.68 -14.89 3.13
N LEU A 163 2.55 -14.59 2.46
CA LEU A 163 1.35 -14.05 3.10
C LEU A 163 0.87 -14.89 4.28
N ARG A 164 0.90 -16.22 4.14
CA ARG A 164 0.38 -17.11 5.19
C ARG A 164 1.34 -17.31 6.36
N GLN A 165 2.65 -17.23 6.11
CA GLN A 165 3.68 -17.62 7.09
C GLN A 165 4.33 -16.43 7.80
N HIS A 166 4.37 -15.26 7.15
CA HIS A 166 5.19 -14.13 7.61
C HIS A 166 4.41 -12.84 7.83
N PHE A 167 3.16 -12.76 7.38
CA PHE A 167 2.33 -11.57 7.56
C PHE A 167 1.36 -11.82 8.73
N SER A 168 1.47 -11.01 9.78
CA SER A 168 0.52 -11.06 10.89
C SER A 168 -0.85 -10.52 10.49
N VAL A 169 -0.91 -9.60 9.53
CA VAL A 169 -2.16 -9.10 8.96
C VAL A 169 -2.06 -9.01 7.44
N VAL A 170 -3.01 -9.66 6.77
CA VAL A 170 -3.22 -9.56 5.32
C VAL A 170 -4.64 -9.05 5.11
N GLY A 171 -4.76 -7.89 4.48
CA GLY A 171 -6.05 -7.30 4.17
C GLY A 171 -6.20 -6.92 2.70
N VAL A 172 -7.35 -6.36 2.38
CA VAL A 172 -7.63 -5.77 1.07
C VAL A 172 -8.20 -4.37 1.20
N THR A 173 -7.93 -3.52 0.21
CA THR A 173 -8.32 -2.10 0.24
C THR A 173 -9.83 -1.88 0.25
N GLU A 174 -10.59 -2.82 -0.30
CA GLU A 174 -12.04 -2.84 -0.41
C GLU A 174 -12.69 -3.17 0.93
N ARG A 175 -11.93 -3.76 1.86
CA ARG A 175 -12.31 -4.12 3.23
C ARG A 175 -11.38 -3.41 4.23
N PHE A 176 -11.20 -2.11 4.01
CA PHE A 176 -10.20 -1.30 4.72
C PHE A 176 -10.47 -1.25 6.23
N ASP A 177 -11.72 -1.01 6.62
CA ASP A 177 -12.10 -0.87 8.03
C ASP A 177 -11.83 -2.16 8.81
N GLU A 178 -12.18 -3.31 8.25
CA GLU A 178 -11.92 -4.63 8.84
C GLU A 178 -10.41 -4.87 8.99
N THR A 179 -9.63 -4.54 7.96
CA THR A 179 -8.18 -4.68 8.01
C THR A 179 -7.58 -3.76 9.09
N LEU A 180 -8.07 -2.53 9.19
CA LEU A 180 -7.58 -1.56 10.16
C LEU A 180 -7.87 -1.99 11.60
N MET A 181 -9.04 -2.58 11.85
CA MET A 181 -9.38 -3.16 13.15
C MET A 181 -8.50 -4.37 13.50
N LEU A 182 -8.21 -5.26 12.54
CA LEU A 182 -7.26 -6.35 12.75
C LEU A 182 -5.85 -5.84 13.06
N LEU A 183 -5.38 -4.79 12.37
CA LEU A 183 -4.10 -4.14 12.68
C LEU A 183 -4.10 -3.59 14.10
N LYS A 184 -5.20 -2.94 14.51
CA LYS A 184 -5.34 -2.38 15.85
C LYS A 184 -5.16 -3.43 16.92
N GLN A 185 -5.91 -4.52 16.81
CA GLN A 185 -5.90 -5.62 17.76
C GLN A 185 -4.54 -6.36 17.75
N THR A 186 -4.03 -6.69 16.56
CA THR A 186 -2.78 -7.46 16.40
C THR A 186 -1.57 -6.73 16.94
N PHE A 187 -1.51 -5.40 16.77
CA PHE A 187 -0.38 -4.58 17.18
C PHE A 187 -0.62 -3.77 18.47
N GLY A 188 -1.74 -4.02 19.16
CA GLY A 188 -2.07 -3.37 20.43
C GLY A 188 -2.17 -1.84 20.32
N TRP A 189 -2.70 -1.32 19.22
CA TRP A 189 -2.85 0.12 19.01
C TRP A 189 -3.90 0.71 19.96
N THR A 190 -3.48 1.67 20.78
CA THR A 190 -4.30 2.24 21.85
C THR A 190 -4.97 3.57 21.47
N LYS A 191 -4.44 4.29 20.47
CA LYS A 191 -5.02 5.58 20.08
C LYS A 191 -6.26 5.37 19.24
N SER A 192 -7.21 6.30 19.31
CA SER A 192 -8.42 6.27 18.50
C SER A 192 -8.09 6.22 17.00
N LEU A 193 -8.77 5.33 16.28
CA LEU A 193 -8.66 5.24 14.83
C LEU A 193 -9.67 6.15 14.16
N SER A 194 -9.20 6.89 13.16
CA SER A 194 -10.02 7.55 12.16
C SER A 194 -9.14 7.84 10.95
N TYR A 195 -9.75 7.91 9.78
CA TYR A 195 -9.04 8.31 8.57
C TYR A 195 -9.93 9.13 7.64
N TYR A 196 -9.28 9.82 6.71
CA TYR A 196 -9.92 10.43 5.55
C TYR A 196 -9.38 9.73 4.31
N PRO A 197 -10.20 9.38 3.31
CA PRO A 197 -9.69 8.67 2.15
C PRO A 197 -8.82 9.65 1.37
N THR A 198 -7.55 9.31 1.25
CA THR A 198 -6.58 10.09 0.46
C THR A 198 -6.51 9.56 -0.97
N ASN A 199 -6.06 10.39 -1.91
CA ASN A 199 -5.86 10.02 -3.32
C ASN A 199 -7.16 9.65 -4.07
N GLN A 200 -8.25 10.36 -3.79
CA GLN A 200 -9.42 10.39 -4.67
C GLN A 200 -9.09 11.32 -5.85
N SER A 201 -8.30 10.83 -6.80
CA SER A 201 -8.00 11.57 -8.03
C SER A 201 -9.30 11.93 -8.74
N GLY A 202 -9.54 13.22 -8.99
CA GLY A 202 -10.74 13.69 -9.70
C GLY A 202 -10.80 13.27 -11.16
N ILE A 203 -9.66 12.82 -11.72
CA ILE A 203 -9.48 12.41 -13.12
C ILE A 203 -9.64 10.88 -13.27
N ARG A 204 -9.79 10.15 -12.16
CA ARG A 204 -9.86 8.69 -12.19
C ARG A 204 -11.12 8.22 -12.93
N PRO A 205 -11.00 7.50 -14.06
CA PRO A 205 -12.16 6.92 -14.71
C PRO A 205 -12.75 5.82 -13.81
N THR A 206 -14.07 5.71 -13.81
CA THR A 206 -14.75 4.59 -13.17
C THR A 206 -14.46 3.33 -13.98
N THR A 207 -14.20 2.20 -13.34
CA THR A 207 -13.95 0.94 -14.05
C THR A 207 -15.12 0.53 -14.94
N SER A 208 -16.35 0.86 -14.55
CA SER A 208 -17.55 0.63 -15.36
C SER A 208 -17.64 1.46 -16.64
N SER A 209 -16.87 2.55 -16.77
CA SER A 209 -16.84 3.38 -17.99
C SER A 209 -15.70 3.00 -18.94
N LEU A 210 -14.89 1.98 -18.61
CA LEU A 210 -13.75 1.57 -19.44
C LEU A 210 -14.18 0.58 -20.53
N PRO A 211 -13.58 0.63 -21.73
CA PRO A 211 -13.85 -0.34 -22.78
C PRO A 211 -13.49 -1.78 -22.35
N PRO A 212 -14.29 -2.79 -22.73
CA PRO A 212 -14.01 -4.19 -22.41
C PRO A 212 -12.59 -4.63 -22.80
N GLU A 213 -12.10 -4.25 -23.98
CA GLU A 213 -10.75 -4.63 -24.41
C GLU A 213 -9.65 -4.08 -23.49
N THR A 214 -9.88 -2.92 -22.86
CA THR A 214 -8.94 -2.34 -21.91
C THR A 214 -8.96 -3.09 -20.59
N LEU A 215 -10.15 -3.46 -20.11
CA LEU A 215 -10.30 -4.26 -18.88
C LEU A 215 -9.66 -5.64 -19.04
N ASP A 216 -9.82 -6.27 -20.19
CA ASP A 216 -9.25 -7.59 -20.46
C ASP A 216 -7.72 -7.50 -20.58
N ALA A 217 -7.18 -6.50 -21.27
CA ALA A 217 -5.72 -6.27 -21.29
C ALA A 217 -5.13 -6.06 -19.88
N VAL A 218 -5.84 -5.33 -19.00
CA VAL A 218 -5.43 -5.15 -17.60
C VAL A 218 -5.41 -6.49 -16.86
N ARG A 219 -6.47 -7.30 -17.00
CA ARG A 219 -6.62 -8.61 -16.34
C ARG A 219 -5.57 -9.58 -16.80
N GLU A 220 -5.34 -9.71 -18.11
CA GLU A 220 -4.31 -10.57 -18.68
C GLU A 220 -2.92 -10.19 -18.18
N ARG A 221 -2.60 -8.90 -18.14
CA ARG A 221 -1.33 -8.40 -17.62
C ARG A 221 -1.15 -8.66 -16.12
N ASN A 222 -2.24 -8.80 -15.37
CA ASN A 222 -2.22 -8.94 -13.92
C ASN A 222 -2.86 -10.25 -13.44
N GLU A 223 -2.79 -11.32 -14.24
CA GLU A 223 -3.43 -12.61 -13.94
C GLU A 223 -2.96 -13.22 -12.61
N LEU A 224 -1.67 -13.07 -12.28
CA LEU A 224 -1.12 -13.60 -11.03
C LEU A 224 -1.55 -12.74 -9.84
N ASP A 225 -1.57 -11.43 -10.02
CA ASP A 225 -2.12 -10.50 -9.01
C ASP A 225 -3.59 -10.77 -8.72
N LEU A 226 -4.40 -11.15 -9.72
CA LEU A 226 -5.80 -11.54 -9.52
C LEU A 226 -5.89 -12.77 -8.61
N LYS A 227 -5.10 -13.80 -8.90
CA LYS A 227 -5.05 -15.03 -8.10
C LYS A 227 -4.50 -14.81 -6.69
N LEU A 228 -3.58 -13.85 -6.53
CA LEU A 228 -3.04 -13.47 -5.22
C LEU A 228 -4.06 -12.66 -4.43
N TYR A 229 -4.77 -11.75 -5.08
CA TYR A 229 -5.81 -10.92 -4.48
C TYR A 229 -6.96 -11.77 -3.93
N CYS A 230 -7.48 -12.73 -4.70
CA CYS A 230 -8.49 -13.67 -4.19
C CYS A 230 -7.99 -14.42 -2.95
N PHE A 231 -6.74 -14.87 -2.94
CA PHE A 231 -6.15 -15.53 -1.77
C PHE A 231 -6.01 -14.58 -0.57
N ALA A 232 -5.69 -13.31 -0.79
CA ALA A 232 -5.67 -12.32 0.29
C ALA A 232 -7.08 -12.06 0.86
N GLN A 233 -8.13 -12.07 0.02
CA GLN A 233 -9.51 -11.99 0.49
C GLN A 233 -9.90 -13.20 1.34
N GLU A 234 -9.47 -14.41 0.95
CA GLU A 234 -9.65 -15.63 1.76
C GLU A 234 -8.96 -15.51 3.11
N LEU A 235 -7.68 -15.11 3.15
CA LEU A 235 -6.94 -14.92 4.40
C LEU A 235 -7.59 -13.89 5.32
N LEU A 236 -8.06 -12.77 4.76
CA LEU A 236 -8.79 -11.77 5.53
C LEU A 236 -10.11 -12.35 6.07
N GLY A 237 -10.87 -13.06 5.24
CA GLY A 237 -12.11 -13.72 5.65
C GLY A 237 -11.90 -14.70 6.79
N GLU A 238 -10.87 -15.54 6.71
CA GLU A 238 -10.49 -16.46 7.78
C GLU A 238 -10.07 -15.72 9.06
N ALA A 239 -9.32 -14.62 8.95
CA ALA A 239 -8.88 -13.84 10.10
C ALA A 239 -10.05 -13.17 10.82
N ILE A 240 -11.03 -12.65 10.07
CA ILE A 240 -12.25 -12.05 10.62
C ILE A 240 -13.17 -13.11 11.24
N ALA A 241 -13.34 -14.26 10.60
CA ALA A 241 -14.20 -15.34 11.12
C ALA A 241 -13.69 -15.96 12.44
N LYS A 242 -12.43 -15.74 12.79
CA LYS A 242 -11.83 -16.18 14.07
C LYS A 242 -12.00 -15.16 15.19
N GLN A 243 -12.52 -13.98 14.91
CA GLN A 243 -12.72 -12.94 15.93
C GLN A 243 -13.97 -13.24 16.76
N ASP A 244 -14.02 -12.65 17.95
CA ASP A 244 -15.14 -12.77 18.87
C ASP A 244 -16.19 -11.66 18.66
N GLU A 245 -17.28 -11.74 19.43
CA GLU A 245 -18.36 -10.75 19.39
C GLU A 245 -17.88 -9.34 19.74
N ALA A 246 -16.93 -9.22 20.68
CA ALA A 246 -16.37 -7.93 21.09
C ALA A 246 -15.65 -7.22 19.94
N PHE A 247 -14.89 -7.94 19.13
CA PHE A 247 -14.29 -7.39 17.91
C PHE A 247 -15.34 -6.90 16.91
N HIS A 248 -16.41 -7.68 16.70
CA HIS A 248 -17.46 -7.32 15.75
C HIS A 248 -18.27 -6.09 16.20
N ASP A 249 -18.55 -5.97 17.50
CA ASP A 249 -19.17 -4.78 18.08
C ASP A 249 -18.28 -3.55 17.92
N GLU A 250 -16.98 -3.68 18.20
CA GLU A 250 -16.02 -2.60 18.04
C GLU A 250 -15.91 -2.16 16.58
N LEU A 251 -15.87 -3.10 15.65
CA LEU A 251 -15.88 -2.83 14.20
C LEU A 251 -17.15 -2.09 13.78
N ALA A 252 -18.33 -2.51 14.23
CA ALA A 252 -19.59 -1.87 13.90
C ALA A 252 -19.68 -0.43 14.45
N ALA A 253 -19.19 -0.22 15.68
CA ALA A 253 -19.07 1.10 16.29
C ALA A 253 -18.09 2.00 15.51
N PHE A 254 -16.92 1.46 15.14
CA PHE A 254 -15.93 2.15 14.32
C PHE A 254 -16.51 2.58 12.97
N GLN A 255 -17.14 1.66 12.22
CA GLN A 255 -17.75 1.96 10.93
C GLN A 255 -18.85 3.03 11.03
N THR A 256 -19.64 3.01 12.11
CA THR A 256 -20.67 4.02 12.35
C THR A 256 -20.07 5.40 12.58
N SER A 257 -19.03 5.48 13.43
CA SER A 257 -18.27 6.71 13.66
C SER A 257 -17.63 7.24 12.37
N GLN A 258 -17.01 6.34 11.59
CA GLN A 258 -16.32 6.66 10.35
C GLN A 258 -17.27 7.20 9.28
N ARG A 259 -18.47 6.62 9.13
CA ARG A 259 -19.54 7.16 8.25
C ARG A 259 -19.96 8.56 8.67
N GLY A 260 -20.15 8.80 9.97
CA GLY A 260 -20.49 10.11 10.51
C GLY A 260 -19.41 11.16 10.27
N LEU A 261 -18.13 10.78 10.39
CA LEU A 261 -16.99 11.63 10.09
C LEU A 261 -16.95 12.01 8.60
N TYR A 262 -17.19 11.05 7.71
CA TYR A 262 -17.23 11.29 6.26
C TYR A 262 -18.37 12.18 5.82
N ALA A 263 -19.57 11.99 6.35
CA ALA A 263 -20.70 12.87 6.02
C ALA A 263 -20.39 14.34 6.37
N LYS A 264 -19.78 14.59 7.54
CA LYS A 264 -19.36 15.93 7.96
C LYS A 264 -18.26 16.50 7.06
N TRP A 265 -17.28 15.69 6.70
CA TRP A 265 -16.18 16.10 5.84
C TRP A 265 -16.63 16.42 4.41
N ALA A 266 -17.45 15.55 3.81
CA ALA A 266 -18.01 15.75 2.47
C ALA A 266 -18.86 17.02 2.40
N LYS A 267 -19.68 17.29 3.43
CA LYS A 267 -20.45 18.53 3.53
C LYS A 267 -19.55 19.77 3.53
N ARG A 268 -18.47 19.77 4.33
CA ARG A 268 -17.52 20.90 4.39
C ARG A 268 -16.83 21.15 3.05
N ILE A 269 -16.46 20.11 2.31
CA ILE A 269 -15.86 20.26 0.99
C ILE A 269 -16.85 20.85 0.00
N ALA A 270 -18.10 20.38 0.00
CA ALA A 270 -19.14 20.91 -0.88
C ALA A 270 -19.42 22.40 -0.62
N GLU A 271 -19.43 22.81 0.65
CA GLU A 271 -19.60 24.23 1.04
C GLU A 271 -18.44 25.11 0.56
N HIS A 272 -17.19 24.63 0.60
CA HIS A 272 -16.02 25.39 0.13
C HIS A 272 -15.88 25.41 -1.40
N ALA A 273 -16.45 24.45 -2.12
CA ALA A 273 -16.44 24.43 -3.58
C ALA A 273 -17.48 25.40 -4.19
N GLN A 274 -18.40 25.94 -3.37
CA GLN A 274 -19.46 26.87 -3.77
C GLN A 274 -19.16 28.33 -3.39
N SER A 275 -18.05 28.59 -2.69
CA SER A 275 -17.56 29.92 -2.27
C SER A 275 -16.37 30.36 -3.10
#